data_AF-A0A353LPR2-F1
#
_entry.id   AF-A0A353LPR2-F1
#
_cell.length_a   1.000
_cell.length_b   1.000
_cell.length_c   1.000
_cell.angle_alpha   90.00
_cell.angle_beta   90.00
_cell.angle_gamma   90.00
#
_symmetry.space_group_name_H-M   'P 1'
#
loop_
_entity.id
_entity.type
_entity.pdbx_description
1 polymer ?
#
loop_
_entity_poly.entity_id
_entity_poly.type
_entity_poly.pdbx_seq_one_letter_code
_entity_poly.pdbx_strand_id
1 'polypeptide(L)' 'MAHQSDLIASDINAYLKAHENKSLLRFITCGSVDDGKSTLIGRLLYESKLIFEDHLTALEAESKKMG' A
#
# COMPACT_ATOMS: atom_id res chain seq x y z
N MET A 1 14.35 1.09 -1.65
CA MET A 1 12.99 0.93 -1.11
C MET A 1 12.85 -0.48 -0.53
N ALA A 2 13.56 -0.77 0.57
CA ALA A 2 13.60 -2.11 1.18
C ALA A 2 13.64 -1.99 2.72
N HIS A 3 12.97 -0.98 3.27
CA HIS A 3 13.08 -0.62 4.69
C HIS A 3 11.77 -0.78 5.48
N GLN A 4 10.67 -1.20 4.83
CA GLN A 4 9.39 -1.46 5.51
C GLN A 4 9.39 -2.79 6.28
N SER A 5 10.19 -3.76 5.81
CA SER A 5 10.18 -5.13 6.32
C SER A 5 10.62 -5.25 7.78
N ASP A 6 11.63 -4.47 8.18
CA ASP A 6 12.22 -4.56 9.53
C ASP A 6 11.25 -4.08 10.62
N LEU A 7 10.50 -3.00 10.35
CA LEU A 7 9.51 -2.43 11.28
C LEU A 7 8.28 -3.32 11.43
N ILE A 8 7.84 -3.98 10.35
CA ILE A 8 6.72 -4.93 10.40
C ILE A 8 7.07 -6.13 11.30
N ALA A 9 8.32 -6.60 11.23
CA ALA A 9 8.79 -7.74 12.01
C ALA A 9 9.05 -7.40 13.49
N SER A 10 9.51 -6.18 13.79
CA SER A 10 9.88 -5.79 15.15
C SER A 10 8.76 -5.13 15.95
N ASP A 11 7.92 -4.30 15.29
CA ASP A 11 6.85 -3.54 15.95
C ASP A 11 5.75 -3.17 14.95
N ILE A 12 4.81 -4.10 14.78
CA ILE A 12 3.65 -3.92 13.91
C ILE A 12 2.73 -2.78 14.36
N ASN A 13 2.66 -2.46 15.66
CA ASN A 13 1.81 -1.39 16.17
C ASN A 13 2.34 0.00 15.80
N ALA A 14 3.66 0.20 15.92
CA ALA A 14 4.32 1.42 15.45
C ALA A 14 4.16 1.58 13.94
N TYR A 15 4.29 0.48 13.18
CA TYR A 15 4.06 0.48 11.74
C TYR A 15 2.63 0.91 11.38
N LEU A 16 1.62 0.28 11.99
CA LEU A 16 0.21 0.60 11.75
C LEU A 16 -0.11 2.05 12.11
N LYS A 17 0.35 2.53 13.27
CA LYS A 17 0.13 3.92 13.73
C LYS A 17 0.76 4.97 12.79
N ALA A 18 1.91 4.66 12.20
CA ALA A 18 2.54 5.54 11.21
C ALA A 18 1.77 5.58 9.87
N HIS A 19 0.99 4.53 9.56
CA HIS A 19 0.26 4.38 8.31
C HIS A 19 -1.26 4.66 8.44
N GLU A 20 -1.76 4.81 9.67
CA GLU A 20 -3.16 5.09 10.00
C GLU A 20 -3.65 6.43 9.43
N ASN A 21 -2.76 7.42 9.32
CA ASN A 21 -3.10 8.79 8.94
C ASN A 21 -2.58 9.21 7.55
N LYS A 22 -2.63 8.31 6.56
CA LYS A 22 -2.26 8.70 5.19
C LYS A 22 -3.27 9.71 4.64
N SER A 23 -2.81 10.92 4.32
CA SER A 23 -3.63 11.95 3.69
C SER A 23 -4.02 11.55 2.27
N LEU A 24 -5.23 11.90 1.86
CA LEU A 24 -5.72 11.68 0.50
C LEU A 24 -4.92 12.52 -0.52
N LEU A 25 -4.22 11.84 -1.44
CA LEU A 25 -3.53 12.48 -2.56
C LEU A 25 -4.46 12.53 -3.78
N ARG A 26 -4.73 13.74 -4.28
CA ARG A 26 -5.38 13.96 -5.58
C ARG A 26 -4.33 14.48 -6.56
N PHE A 27 -4.16 13.79 -7.67
CA PHE A 27 -3.26 14.22 -8.75
C PHE A 27 -3.88 13.94 -10.11
N ILE A 28 -3.35 14.59 -11.14
CA ILE A 28 -3.75 14.41 -12.54
C ILE A 28 -2.49 14.21 -13.38
N THR A 29 -2.61 13.50 -14.50
CA THR A 29 -1.55 13.37 -15.50
C THR A 29 -1.83 14.34 -16.66
N CYS A 30 -0.82 15.08 -17.11
CA CYS A 30 -0.89 16.00 -18.25
C CYS A 30 0.28 15.75 -19.22
N GLY A 31 0.12 16.11 -20.51
CA GLY A 31 1.08 15.78 -21.58
C GLY A 31 0.41 15.45 -22.92
N SER A 32 1.20 15.27 -23.97
CA SER A 32 0.77 14.88 -25.32
C SER A 32 0.13 13.48 -25.34
N VAL A 33 -0.66 13.18 -26.37
CA VAL A 33 -1.40 11.91 -26.53
C VAL A 33 -0.48 10.70 -26.34
N ASP A 34 0.74 10.78 -26.88
CA ASP A 34 1.70 9.67 -26.91
C ASP A 34 2.66 9.61 -25.70
N ASP A 35 2.53 10.52 -24.74
CA ASP A 35 3.39 10.55 -23.53
C ASP A 35 3.04 9.42 -22.53
N GLY A 36 2.13 8.52 -22.90
CA GLY A 36 1.80 7.35 -22.10
C GLY A 36 1.05 7.68 -20.80
N LYS A 37 0.34 8.81 -20.72
CA LYS A 37 -0.46 9.22 -19.54
C LYS A 37 -1.37 8.10 -19.03
N SER A 38 -2.09 7.45 -19.94
CA SER A 38 -2.99 6.33 -19.62
C SER A 38 -2.21 5.07 -19.23
N THR A 39 -1.06 4.83 -19.84
CA THR A 39 -0.16 3.71 -19.50
C THR A 39 0.39 3.86 -18.09
N LEU A 40 0.80 5.06 -17.68
CA LEU A 40 1.29 5.36 -16.34
C LEU A 40 0.20 5.16 -15.28
N ILE A 41 -1.00 5.71 -15.51
CA ILE A 41 -2.14 5.49 -14.60
C ILE A 41 -2.48 3.99 -14.54
N GLY A 42 -2.54 3.30 -15.67
CA GLY A 42 -2.81 1.86 -15.73
C GLY A 42 -1.75 1.04 -14.98
N ARG A 43 -0.47 1.39 -15.12
CA ARG A 43 0.64 0.75 -14.40
C ARG A 43 0.57 1.01 -12.90
N LEU A 44 0.27 2.23 -12.47
CA LEU A 44 0.07 2.57 -11.05
C LEU A 44 -1.10 1.78 -10.45
N LEU A 45 -2.23 1.66 -11.16
CA LEU A 45 -3.36 0.85 -10.73
C LEU A 45 -2.98 -0.64 -10.66
N TYR A 46 -2.23 -1.14 -11.64
CA TYR A 46 -1.77 -2.52 -11.67
C TYR A 46 -0.75 -2.85 -10.57
N GLU A 47 0.24 -1.97 -10.33
CA GLU A 47 1.32 -2.18 -9.36
C GLU A 47 0.90 -1.88 -7.92
N SER A 48 -0.03 -0.95 -7.72
CA SER A 48 -0.52 -0.64 -6.38
C SER A 48 -1.12 -1.86 -5.68
N LYS A 49 -1.62 -2.85 -6.44
CA LYS A 49 -2.05 -4.21 -6.01
C LYS A 49 -2.74 -4.31 -4.64
N LEU A 50 -3.32 -3.22 -4.11
CA LEU A 50 -3.86 -3.07 -2.75
C LEU A 50 -3.25 -4.04 -1.72
N ILE A 51 -1.90 -4.14 -1.71
CA ILE A 51 -1.11 -5.22 -1.07
C ILE A 51 -1.24 -5.26 0.47
N PHE A 52 -2.09 -4.42 1.05
CA PHE A 52 -2.26 -4.31 2.49
C PHE A 52 -3.58 -4.84 3.05
N GLU A 53 -4.66 -4.98 2.27
CA GLU A 53 -5.91 -5.53 2.81
C GLU A 53 -5.81 -7.04 3.07
N ASP A 54 -5.25 -7.80 2.12
CA ASP A 54 -5.17 -9.26 2.25
C ASP A 54 -4.18 -9.71 3.35
N HIS A 55 -3.08 -8.99 3.51
CA HIS A 55 -2.08 -9.30 4.54
C HIS A 55 -2.56 -8.94 5.95
N LEU A 56 -3.29 -7.83 6.09
CA LEU A 56 -3.89 -7.43 7.37
C LEU A 56 -5.02 -8.40 7.74
N THR A 57 -5.87 -8.78 6.79
CA THR A 57 -6.96 -9.75 6.99
C THR A 57 -6.41 -11.13 7.37
N ALA A 58 -5.31 -11.57 6.75
CA ALA A 58 -4.65 -12.82 7.09
C ALA A 58 -4.07 -12.80 8.52
N LEU A 59 -3.44 -11.70 8.92
CA LEU A 59 -2.91 -11.52 10.28
C LEU A 59 -4.03 -11.43 11.33
N GLU A 60 -5.14 -10.76 11.03
CA GLU A 60 -6.33 -10.72 11.89
C GLU A 60 -6.95 -12.13 12.05
N ALA A 61 -7.06 -12.88 10.95
CA ALA A 61 -7.57 -14.24 10.98
C ALA A 61 -6.66 -15.20 11.76
N GLU A 62 -5.34 -15.02 11.67
CA GLU A 62 -4.35 -15.81 12.40
C GLU A 62 -4.32 -15.45 13.90
N SER A 63 -4.38 -14.15 14.23
CA SER A 63 -4.49 -13.67 15.61
C SER A 63 -5.77 -14.15 16.30
N LYS A 64 -6.88 -14.27 15.56
CA LYS A 64 -8.17 -14.76 16.08
C LYS A 64 -8.20 -16.29 16.26
N LYS A 65 -7.25 -17.01 15.68
CA LYS A 65 -7.11 -18.48 15.79
C LYS A 65 -6.26 -18.91 16.98
N MET A 66 -5.39 -18.03 17.46
CA MET A 66 -4.51 -18.29 18.62
C MET A 66 -5.06 -17.75 19.96
N GLY A 67 -6.26 -17.15 19.97
CA GLY A 67 -7.03 -16.83 21.17
C GLY A 67 -8.28 -17.69 21.25
#